data_AF-A0A972EMC4-F1
#
_entry.id   AF-A0A972EMC4-F1
#
_cell.length_a   1.000
_cell.length_b   1.000
_cell.length_c   1.000
_cell.angle_alpha   90.00
_cell.angle_beta   90.00
_cell.angle_gamma   90.00
#
_symmetry.space_group_name_H-M   'P 1'
#
loop_
_entity.id
_entity.type
_entity.pdbx_description
1 polymer ?
#
loop_
_entity_poly.entity_id
_entity_poly.type
_entity_poly.pdbx_seq_one_letter_code
_entity_poly.pdbx_strand_id
1 'polypeptide(L)' 'MTTIKVKPNESIESALKRFKRETSKAGLMAEIKKRKHYEKPSVIRKKKIDASKRKRRKNAREGK' A
#
# COMPACT_ATOMS: atom_id res chain seq x y z
N MET A 1 -0.61 -12.52 3.83
CA MET A 1 0.80 -12.34 4.27
C MET A 1 1.71 -12.57 3.06
N THR A 2 2.82 -11.86 2.94
CA THR A 2 3.74 -11.98 1.80
C THR A 2 4.98 -12.78 2.20
N THR A 3 5.17 -13.96 1.60
CA THR A 3 6.36 -14.80 1.81
C THR A 3 7.34 -14.61 0.66
N ILE A 4 8.60 -14.29 0.98
CA ILE A 4 9.67 -14.19 -0.02
C ILE A 4 10.70 -15.27 0.26
N LYS A 5 10.94 -16.12 -0.73
CA LYS A 5 12.03 -17.10 -0.71
C LYS A 5 13.28 -16.45 -1.31
N VAL A 6 14.37 -16.46 -0.56
CA VAL A 6 15.67 -15.95 -0.99
C VAL A 6 16.28 -16.93 -1.99
N LYS A 7 16.84 -16.43 -3.09
CA LYS A 7 17.53 -17.28 -4.08
C LYS A 7 19.00 -17.51 -3.64
N PRO A 8 19.62 -18.64 -4.04
CA PRO A 8 20.96 -19.01 -3.58
C PRO A 8 22.09 -18.02 -3.90
N ASN A 9 21.94 -17.18 -4.94
CA ASN A 9 22.94 -16.18 -5.34
C ASN A 9 22.48 -14.73 -5.11
N GLU A 10 21.65 -14.49 -4.10
CA GLU A 10 21.08 -13.17 -3.86
C GLU A 10 21.62 -12.52 -2.58
N SER A 11 22.05 -11.26 -2.69
CA SER A 11 22.39 -10.46 -1.51
C SER A 11 21.15 -10.24 -0.64
N ILE A 12 21.34 -10.31 0.68
CA ILE A 12 20.31 -10.09 1.71
C ILE A 12 19.57 -8.77 1.48
N GLU A 13 20.30 -7.73 1.04
CA GLU A 13 19.75 -6.39 0.84
C GLU A 13 18.74 -6.35 -0.34
N SER A 14 18.99 -7.13 -1.40
CA SER A 14 18.05 -7.29 -2.52
C SER A 14 16.78 -8.02 -2.09
N ALA A 15 16.90 -9.05 -1.24
CA ALA A 15 15.74 -9.75 -0.68
C ALA A 15 14.90 -8.81 0.20
N LEU A 16 15.52 -7.99 1.05
CA LEU A 16 14.83 -7.00 1.88
C LEU A 16 14.11 -5.93 1.04
N LYS A 17 14.73 -5.46 -0.04
CA LYS A 17 14.12 -4.50 -0.95
C LYS A 17 12.86 -5.07 -1.62
N ARG A 18 12.91 -6.34 -2.07
CA ARG A 18 11.74 -7.03 -2.61
C ARG A 18 10.67 -7.25 -1.55
N PHE A 19 11.05 -7.57 -0.33
CA PHE A 19 10.12 -7.70 0.81
C PHE A 19 9.37 -6.40 1.09
N LYS A 20 10.08 -5.28 1.13
CA LYS A 20 9.47 -3.96 1.31
C LYS A 20 8.51 -3.61 0.17
N ARG A 21 8.84 -4.00 -1.07
CA ARG A 21 7.97 -3.78 -2.23
C ARG A 21 6.71 -4.64 -2.18
N GLU A 22 6.84 -5.94 -1.90
CA GLU A 22 5.70 -6.87 -1.82
C GLU A 22 4.76 -6.55 -0.66
N THR A 23 5.30 -6.21 0.53
CA THR A 23 4.48 -5.79 1.69
C THR A 23 3.72 -4.48 1.44
N SER A 24 4.34 -3.54 0.72
CA SER A 24 3.71 -2.30 0.29
C SER A 24 2.62 -2.56 -0.76
N LYS A 25 2.91 -3.40 -1.76
CA LYS A 25 1.98 -3.81 -2.82
C LYS A 25 0.76 -4.56 -2.27
N ALA A 26 0.98 -5.43 -1.29
CA ALA A 26 -0.08 -6.14 -0.57
C ALA A 26 -0.94 -5.21 0.31
N GLY A 27 -0.54 -3.94 0.48
CA GLY A 27 -1.31 -2.95 1.24
C GLY A 27 -1.29 -3.18 2.76
N LEU A 28 -0.43 -4.07 3.25
CA LEU A 28 -0.40 -4.52 4.64
C LEU A 28 -0.09 -3.36 5.60
N MET A 29 0.83 -2.46 5.22
CA MET A 29 1.13 -1.25 5.98
C MET A 29 -0.05 -0.26 6.03
N ALA A 30 -0.81 -0.16 4.93
CA ALA A 30 -1.99 0.70 4.89
C ALA A 30 -3.13 0.11 5.74
N GLU A 31 -3.25 -1.21 5.79
CA GLU A 31 -4.21 -1.92 6.62
C GLU A 31 -3.91 -1.77 8.11
N ILE A 32 -2.65 -1.94 8.53
CA ILE A 32 -2.21 -1.68 9.90
C ILE A 32 -2.64 -0.26 10.30
N LYS A 33 -2.33 0.75 9.48
CA LYS A 33 -2.67 2.14 9.78
C LYS A 33 -4.18 2.39 9.92
N LYS A 34 -5.01 1.71 9.12
CA LYS A 34 -6.48 1.80 9.19
C LYS A 34 -7.06 1.11 10.43
N ARG A 35 -6.42 0.05 10.93
CA ARG A 35 -6.87 -0.73 12.08
C ARG A 35 -6.34 -0.22 13.43
N LYS A 36 -5.39 0.73 13.43
CA LYS A 36 -4.76 1.28 14.66
C LYS A 36 -5.77 1.90 15.63
N HIS A 37 -6.86 2.48 15.14
CA HIS A 37 -7.91 3.07 15.95
C HIS A 37 -9.26 2.87 15.28
N TYR A 38 -10.32 2.85 16.08
CA TYR A 38 -11.67 2.83 15.54
C TYR A 38 -11.96 4.13 14.79
N GLU A 39 -12.41 4.00 13.55
CA GLU A 39 -12.95 5.10 12.77
C GLU A 39 -14.44 4.85 12.53
N LYS A 40 -15.28 5.85 12.82
CA LYS A 40 -16.73 5.76 12.56
C LYS A 40 -16.98 5.45 11.06
N PRO A 41 -17.96 4.60 10.71
CA PRO A 41 -18.23 4.22 9.31
C PRO A 41 -18.38 5.40 8.33
N SER A 42 -18.93 6.52 8.79
CA SER A 42 -19.05 7.75 8.00
C SER A 42 -17.69 8.35 7.62
N VAL A 43 -16.72 8.34 8.53
CA VAL A 43 -15.36 8.85 8.30
C VAL A 43 -14.62 7.95 7.30
N ILE A 44 -14.79 6.63 7.41
CA ILE A 44 -14.22 5.65 6.47
C ILE A 44 -14.78 5.88 5.06
N ARG A 45 -16.10 6.06 4.93
CA ARG A 45 -16.77 6.36 3.65
C ARG A 45 -16.25 7.66 3.04
N LYS A 46 -16.13 8.73 3.83
CA LYS A 46 -15.60 10.03 3.38
C LYS A 46 -14.15 9.90 2.88
N LYS A 47 -13.27 9.26 3.66
CA LYS A 47 -11.86 9.01 3.28
C LYS A 47 -11.74 8.20 1.99
N LYS A 48 -12.61 7.19 1.77
CA LYS A 48 -12.63 6.38 0.54
C LYS A 48 -12.97 7.24 -0.69
N ILE A 49 -13.97 8.12 -0.58
CA ILE A 49 -14.39 9.03 -1.66
C ILE A 49 -13.26 10.00 -1.97
N ASP A 50 -12.65 10.62 -0.96
CA ASP A 50 -11.57 11.59 -1.14
C ASP A 50 -10.32 10.96 -1.77
N ALA A 51 -9.96 9.74 -1.36
CA ALA A 51 -8.87 8.98 -1.96
C ALA A 51 -9.13 8.71 -3.46
N SER A 52 -10.35 8.32 -3.82
CA SER A 52 -10.74 8.10 -5.23
C SER A 52 -10.68 9.39 -6.06
N LYS A 53 -11.20 10.50 -5.51
CA LYS A 53 -11.13 11.83 -6.17
C LYS A 53 -9.68 12.27 -6.40
N ARG A 54 -8.80 12.09 -5.40
CA ARG A 54 -7.36 12.40 -5.53
C ARG A 54 -6.70 11.55 -6.62
N LYS A 55 -7.01 10.24 -6.68
CA LYS A 55 -6.49 9.34 -7.72
C LYS A 55 -6.94 9.77 -9.12
N ARG A 56 -8.22 10.08 -9.30
CA ARG A 56 -8.76 10.58 -10.59
C ARG A 56 -8.07 11.87 -11.04
N ARG A 57 -7.90 12.84 -10.12
CA ARG A 57 -7.19 14.11 -10.41
C ARG A 57 -5.73 13.88 -10.80
N LYS A 58 -5.04 12.92 -10.16
CA LYS A 58 -3.66 12.57 -10.50
C LYS A 58 -3.58 11.97 -11.91
N ASN A 59 -4.41 10.98 -12.22
CA ASN A 59 -4.44 10.34 -13.54
C ASN A 59 -4.76 11.34 -14.67
N ALA A 60 -5.67 12.30 -14.42
CA ALA A 60 -5.99 13.34 -15.39
C ALA A 60 -4.85 14.34 -15.65
N ARG A 61 -3.88 14.46 -14.73
CA ARG A 61 -2.66 15.26 -14.92
C ARG A 61 -1.57 14.50 -15.67
N GLU A 62 -1.49 13.19 -15.48
CA GLU A 62 -0.48 12.33 -16.12
C GLU A 62 -0.87 11.94 -17.56
N GLY A 63 -2.15 12.06 -17.93
CA GLY A 63 -2.65 11.81 -19.29
C GLY A 63 -2.75 13.05 -20.18
N LYS A 64 -2.09 14.15 -19.81
CA LYS A 64 -1.92 15.35 -20.64
C LYS A 64 -0.49 15.48 -21.10
#